data_AF-A0A967IBK9-F1
#
_entry.id   AF-A0A967IBK9-F1
#
_cell.length_a   1.000
_cell.length_b   1.000
_cell.length_c   1.000
_cell.angle_alpha   90.00
_cell.angle_beta   90.00
_cell.angle_gamma   90.00
#
_symmetry.space_group_name_H-M   'P 1'
#
loop_
_entity.id
_entity.type
_entity.pdbx_description
1 polymer ?
#
loop_
_entity_poly.entity_id
_entity_poly.type
_entity_poly.pdbx_seq_one_letter_code
_entity_poly.pdbx_strand_id
1 'polypeptide(L)'
;MSALGGLLQPISDGEDAGLYLGFGAGETEINAPLAPGYFRPVGIREIRKLDFDDRIEIEGPCVLAFDGERDRVLDDGQHAV
;
A
#
# COMPACT_ATOMS: atom_id res chain seq x y z
N MET A 1 -6.34 7.13 4.09
CA MET A 1 -6.21 7.11 2.62
C MET A 1 -4.83 7.63 2.21
N SER A 2 -3.95 6.80 1.65
CA SER A 2 -2.58 7.20 1.29
C SER A 2 -2.54 7.76 -0.14
N ALA A 3 -2.39 9.08 -0.29
CA ALA A 3 -2.36 9.78 -1.58
C ALA A 3 -1.13 9.44 -2.46
N LEU A 4 -0.21 8.61 -1.96
CA LEU A 4 1.04 8.25 -2.67
C LEU A 4 0.78 7.41 -3.92
N GLY A 5 -0.19 6.48 -3.85
CA GLY A 5 -0.53 5.62 -4.97
C GLY A 5 -0.97 6.43 -6.19
N GLY A 6 -1.91 7.37 -6.00
CA GLY A 6 -2.39 8.25 -7.06
C GLY A 6 -1.34 9.22 -7.61
N LEU A 7 -0.32 9.58 -6.81
CA LEU A 7 0.82 10.37 -7.30
C LEU A 7 1.73 9.55 -8.23
N LEU A 8 1.98 8.29 -7.87
CA LEU A 8 2.90 7.42 -8.60
C LEU A 8 2.26 6.78 -9.82
N GLN A 9 1.04 6.26 -9.68
CA GLN A 9 0.30 5.58 -10.72
C GLN A 9 -1.21 5.85 -10.55
N PRO A 10 -1.73 6.92 -11.20
CA PRO A 10 -3.16 7.20 -11.20
C PRO A 10 -3.95 6.04 -11.82
N ILE A 11 -5.07 5.68 -11.20
CA ILE A 11 -6.10 4.80 -11.78
C ILE A 11 -7.35 5.66 -11.94
N SER A 12 -7.89 5.72 -13.16
CA SER A 12 -9.10 6.51 -13.44
C SER A 12 -10.37 5.83 -12.91
N ASP A 13 -11.44 6.60 -12.77
CA ASP A 13 -12.76 6.12 -12.34
C ASP A 13 -13.41 5.15 -13.34
N GLY A 14 -13.02 5.20 -14.61
CA GLY A 14 -13.43 4.28 -15.65
C GLY A 14 -12.62 2.98 -15.71
N GLU A 15 -11.54 2.87 -14.94
CA GLU A 15 -10.73 1.66 -14.85
C GLU A 15 -11.16 0.82 -13.64
N ASP A 16 -11.73 -0.36 -13.91
CA ASP A 16 -12.10 -1.33 -12.87
C ASP A 16 -10.86 -2.06 -12.36
N ALA A 17 -10.06 -1.38 -11.54
CA ALA A 17 -8.81 -1.90 -11.02
C ALA A 17 -8.39 -1.26 -9.70
N GLY A 18 -7.66 -2.03 -8.90
CA GLY A 18 -6.95 -1.56 -7.72
C GLY A 18 -5.49 -1.19 -8.02
N LEU A 19 -4.83 -0.62 -7.02
CA LEU A 19 -3.39 -0.36 -7.04
C LEU A 19 -2.75 -0.97 -5.79
N TYR A 20 -1.77 -1.85 -6.01
CA TYR A 20 -0.86 -2.35 -5.00
C TYR A 20 0.44 -1.55 -5.02
N LEU A 21 0.87 -1.12 -3.84
CA LEU A 21 2.12 -0.41 -3.63
C LEU A 21 2.93 -1.14 -2.56
N GLY A 22 4.07 -1.71 -2.95
CA GLY A 22 5.04 -2.32 -2.06
C GLY A 22 6.13 -1.32 -1.69
N PHE A 23 6.29 -1.01 -0.41
CA PHE A 23 7.40 -0.19 0.08
C PHE A 23 8.64 -1.04 0.36
N GLY A 24 9.82 -0.45 0.20
CA GLY A 24 11.11 -1.12 0.44
C GLY A 24 12.21 -0.58 -0.46
N ALA A 25 13.37 -1.24 -0.45
CA ALA A 25 14.46 -0.89 -1.36
C ALA A 25 14.01 -1.13 -2.81
N GLY A 26 14.10 -0.10 -3.65
CA GLY A 26 13.77 -0.13 -5.07
C GLY A 26 14.37 1.08 -5.78
N GLU A 27 14.15 1.18 -7.09
CA GLU A 27 14.75 2.24 -7.92
C GLU A 27 14.08 3.61 -7.73
N THR A 28 12.82 3.62 -7.26
CA THR A 28 12.06 4.84 -7.04
C THR A 28 12.04 5.17 -5.55
N GLU A 29 12.37 6.42 -5.22
CA GLU A 29 12.23 6.98 -3.88
C GLU A 29 11.40 8.26 -3.97
N ILE A 30 10.45 8.42 -3.05
CA ILE A 30 9.63 9.62 -2.95
C ILE A 30 9.71 10.24 -1.56
N ASN A 31 9.63 11.56 -1.49
CA ASN A 31 9.51 12.26 -0.22
C ASN A 31 8.04 12.30 0.21
N ALA A 32 7.64 11.33 1.04
CA ALA A 32 6.24 11.13 1.44
C ALA A 32 5.84 11.94 2.68
N PRO A 33 4.67 12.60 2.70
CA PRO A 33 4.08 13.19 3.91
C PRO A 33 3.50 12.08 4.81
N LEU A 34 4.23 11.70 5.85
CA LEU A 34 3.78 10.63 6.76
C LEU A 34 2.95 11.16 7.94
N ALA A 35 3.15 12.43 8.33
CA ALA A 35 2.35 13.14 9.32
C ALA A 35 2.46 14.67 9.10
N PRO A 36 1.64 15.52 9.77
CA PRO A 36 1.77 16.98 9.67
C PRO A 36 3.20 17.47 9.96
N GLY A 37 3.82 18.12 8.99
CA GLY A 37 5.22 18.60 9.08
C GLY A 37 6.28 17.50 9.01
N TYR A 38 5.90 16.23 8.81
CA TYR A 38 6.80 15.09 8.83
C TYR A 38 6.87 14.40 7.47
N PHE A 39 7.92 14.77 6.72
CA PHE A 39 8.24 14.19 5.42
C PHE A 39 9.47 13.29 5.53
N ARG A 40 9.45 12.16 4.82
CA ARG A 40 10.57 11.22 4.77
C ARG A 40 10.74 10.64 3.37
N PRO A 41 12.00 10.35 2.95
CA PRO A 41 12.23 9.48 1.81
C PRO A 41 11.66 8.09 2.10
N VAL A 42 10.89 7.57 1.14
CA VAL A 42 10.29 6.25 1.18
C VAL A 42 10.59 5.57 -0.16
N GLY A 43 11.30 4.44 -0.10
CA GLY A 43 11.57 3.60 -1.26
C GLY A 43 10.33 2.82 -1.69
N ILE A 44 10.15 2.71 -3.00
CA ILE A 44 9.09 1.93 -3.63
C ILE A 44 9.72 0.68 -4.23
N ARG A 45 9.42 -0.48 -3.62
CA ARG A 45 9.87 -1.79 -4.08
C ARG A 45 9.09 -2.24 -5.32
N GLU A 46 7.78 -1.98 -5.34
CA GLU A 46 6.89 -2.51 -6.37
C GLU A 46 5.65 -1.63 -6.52
N ILE A 47 5.20 -1.47 -7.77
CA ILE A 47 3.91 -0.89 -8.11
C ILE A 47 3.22 -1.85 -9.06
N ARG A 48 1.99 -2.26 -8.73
CA ARG A 48 1.24 -3.24 -9.51
C ARG A 48 -0.24 -2.86 -9.57
N LYS A 49 -0.81 -2.83 -10.77
CA LYS A 49 -2.26 -2.73 -10.96
C LYS A 49 -2.90 -4.07 -10.59
N LEU A 50 -4.01 -4.04 -9.87
CA LEU A 50 -4.74 -5.23 -9.43
C LEU A 50 -6.04 -5.35 -10.22
N ASP A 51 -6.30 -6.54 -10.74
CA ASP A 51 -7.62 -6.88 -11.28
C ASP A 51 -8.56 -7.36 -10.16
N PHE A 52 -9.87 -7.42 -10.42
CA PHE A 52 -10.90 -7.74 -9.41
C PHE A 52 -10.66 -9.08 -8.68
N ASP A 53 -10.16 -10.10 -9.39
CA ASP A 53 -9.90 -11.44 -8.83
C ASP A 53 -8.48 -11.64 -8.30
N ASP A 54 -7.64 -10.60 -8.31
CA ASP A 54 -6.28 -10.68 -7.75
C ASP A 54 -6.34 -10.80 -6.22
N ARG A 55 -5.61 -11.79 -5.69
CA ARG A 55 -5.48 -12.04 -4.26
C ARG A 55 -4.10 -11.62 -3.76
N ILE A 56 -4.06 -11.05 -2.56
CA ILE A 56 -2.82 -10.68 -1.88
C ILE A 56 -2.75 -11.46 -0.58
N GLU A 57 -1.81 -12.39 -0.49
CA GLU A 57 -1.55 -13.10 0.75
C GLU A 57 -0.64 -12.25 1.64
N ILE A 58 -1.00 -12.12 2.91
CA ILE A 58 -0.23 -11.39 3.92
C ILE A 58 0.00 -12.32 5.10
N GLU A 59 1.25 -12.44 5.52
CA GLU A 59 1.67 -13.17 6.71
C GLU A 59 2.12 -12.20 7.80
N GLY A 60 1.67 -12.45 9.04
CA GLY A 60 2.06 -11.68 10.21
C GLY A 60 3.53 -11.92 10.64
N PRO A 61 4.08 -11.10 11.55
CA PRO A 61 3.37 -10.10 12.34
C PRO A 61 3.18 -8.76 11.61
N CYS A 62 1.94 -8.27 11.53
CA CYS A 62 1.64 -6.97 10.93
C CYS A 62 0.28 -6.39 11.39
N VAL A 63 0.00 -5.15 10.98
CA VAL A 63 -1.32 -4.52 11.12
C VAL A 63 -1.93 -4.30 9.74
N LEU A 64 -3.11 -4.86 9.50
CA LEU A 64 -3.95 -4.60 8.34
C LEU A 64 -4.84 -3.40 8.63
N ALA A 65 -4.59 -2.26 7.97
CA ALA A 65 -5.39 -1.05 8.12
C ALA A 65 -6.32 -0.86 6.92
N PHE A 66 -7.61 -0.64 7.17
CA PHE A 66 -8.65 -0.48 6.17
C PHE A 66 -9.28 0.92 6.28
N ASP A 67 -9.14 1.70 5.22
CA ASP A 67 -9.73 3.03 5.06
C ASP A 67 -9.33 4.08 6.13
N GLY A 68 -8.34 3.76 6.98
CA GLY A 68 -7.87 4.64 8.05
C GLY A 68 -8.75 4.66 9.30
N GLU A 69 -9.83 3.87 9.35
CA GLU A 69 -10.75 3.81 10.49
C GLU A 69 -10.74 2.45 11.20
N ARG A 70 -10.35 1.39 10.49
CA ARG A 70 -10.40 0.01 10.99
C ARG A 70 -9.03 -0.62 10.87
N ASP A 71 -8.64 -1.37 11.87
CA ASP A 71 -7.40 -2.14 11.87
C ASP A 71 -7.60 -3.56 12.40
N ARG A 72 -6.75 -4.49 11.95
CA ARG A 72 -6.59 -5.84 12.51
C ARG A 72 -5.13 -6.20 12.64
N VAL A 73 -4.77 -6.78 13.77
CA VAL A 73 -3.44 -7.35 14.00
C VAL A 73 -3.41 -8.78 13.49
N LEU A 74 -2.39 -9.10 12.69
CA LEU A 74 -1.98 -10.48 12.42
C LEU A 74 -0.80 -10.80 13.34
N ASP A 75 -0.95 -11.80 14.19
CA ASP A 75 0.14 -12.36 14.98
C ASP A 75 1.08 -13.22 14.11
N ASP A 76 2.20 -13.64 14.69
CA ASP A 76 3.16 -14.53 14.04
C ASP A 76 2.50 -15.82 13.53
N GLY A 77 2.76 -16.17 12.27
CA GLY A 77 2.17 -17.34 11.59
C GLY A 77 0.67 -17.22 11.24
N GLN A 78 0.03 -16.06 11.44
CA GLN A 78 -1.31 -15.81 10.93
C GLN A 78 -1.28 -15.28 9.50
N HIS A 79 -2.29 -15.66 8.71
CA HIS A 79 -2.42 -15.27 7.31
C HIS A 79 -3.76 -14.59 7.02
N ALA A 80 -3.75 -13.67 6.07
CA ALA A 80 -4.93 -13.09 5.46
C ALA A 80 -4.82 -13.13 3.92
N VAL A 81 -5.96 -13.29 3.25
CA VAL A 81 -6.11 -13.32 1.78
C VAL A 81 -7.32 -12.49 1.39
#